data_AF-A0A3B0A466-F1
#
_entry.id   AF-A0A3B0A466-F1
#
_cell.length_a   1.000
_cell.length_b   1.000
_cell.length_c   1.000
_cell.angle_alpha   90.00
_cell.angle_beta   90.00
_cell.angle_gamma   90.00
#
_symmetry.space_group_name_H-M   'P 1'
#
loop_
_entity.id
_entity.type
_entity.pdbx_description
1 polymer ?
#
loop_
_entity_poly.entity_id
_entity_poly.type
_entity_poly.pdbx_seq_one_letter_code
_entity_poly.pdbx_strand_id
1 'polypeptide(L)'
;MNDTSDSSIERPRKQPEDGTDWRALGRLLQQIQNQLIHRDQLPRYGDDYYAESLRRLLTDSRCGFITTAEHQRLVDLHTQVDRRNLQDANRRAREARARYATASRKIRAELAGWLRRVANDRTVPSRYRREGVLLAADWLDPASSASPYPSTRSTGASPQPPPPLDPHLLQALRDAGGREGRLAGGWWQQHALTGRTRAEREGVARTVLDGIDSGDDAVLAGLPCFDVAGYDADRYQAHRPAGAPDWSDLAAHERALVIDAVRDGFTEAVRDDVAARCHTILHSDPAGEGEGVRR
;
A
#
# COMPACT_ATOMS: atom_id res chain seq x y z
N MET A 1 -1.89 51.73 -50.17
CA MET A 1 -2.35 51.93 -48.78
C MET A 1 -3.23 50.73 -48.47
N ASN A 2 -2.62 49.70 -47.88
CA ASN A 2 -2.78 49.30 -46.46
C ASN A 2 -3.95 48.31 -46.35
N ASP A 3 -3.91 47.22 -45.62
CA ASP A 3 -2.86 46.68 -44.75
C ASP A 3 -3.05 45.17 -44.64
N THR A 4 -1.92 44.51 -44.49
CA THR A 4 -1.74 43.08 -44.27
C THR A 4 -1.80 42.80 -42.77
N SER A 5 -2.49 41.74 -42.34
CA SER A 5 -2.33 41.07 -41.03
C SER A 5 -3.08 39.74 -41.16
N ASP A 6 -2.46 38.60 -41.48
CA ASP A 6 -1.35 37.87 -40.86
C ASP A 6 -1.56 37.57 -39.36
N SER A 7 -2.06 36.36 -39.09
CA SER A 7 -2.04 35.71 -37.79
C SER A 7 -1.83 34.21 -38.02
N SER A 8 -0.60 33.88 -38.44
CA SER A 8 0.24 32.81 -37.89
C SER A 8 -0.47 31.71 -37.08
N ILE A 9 -0.82 30.62 -37.77
CA ILE A 9 -0.96 29.30 -37.14
C ILE A 9 0.46 28.72 -37.06
N GLU A 10 1.04 28.69 -35.86
CA GLU A 10 2.29 27.97 -35.57
C GLU A 10 2.10 26.49 -35.93
N ARG A 11 2.70 26.08 -37.04
CA ARG A 11 2.88 24.67 -37.37
C ARG A 11 3.86 24.06 -36.37
N PRO A 12 3.61 22.84 -35.87
CA PRO A 12 4.57 22.13 -35.04
C PRO A 12 5.87 21.97 -35.83
N ARG A 13 6.99 22.43 -35.25
CA ARG A 13 8.34 22.17 -35.76
C ARG A 13 8.50 20.67 -35.91
N LYS A 14 8.58 20.18 -37.16
CA LYS A 14 9.01 18.81 -37.45
C LYS A 14 10.37 18.60 -36.78
N GLN A 15 10.44 17.66 -35.85
CA GLN A 15 11.72 17.17 -35.37
C GLN A 15 12.53 16.70 -36.59
N PRO A 16 13.85 16.98 -36.64
CA PRO A 16 14.69 16.44 -37.69
C PRO A 16 14.62 14.92 -37.57
N GLU A 17 14.02 14.26 -38.56
CA GLU A 17 14.08 12.81 -38.68
C GLU A 17 15.56 12.45 -38.78
N ASP A 18 16.03 11.74 -37.75
CA ASP A 18 17.41 11.32 -37.61
C ASP A 18 17.68 10.30 -38.73
N GLY A 19 18.20 10.80 -39.86
CA GLY A 19 18.45 10.07 -41.10
C GLY A 19 19.57 9.02 -40.99
N THR A 20 19.80 8.50 -39.79
CA THR A 20 20.81 7.50 -39.52
C THR A 20 20.21 6.13 -39.80
N ASP A 21 20.57 5.56 -40.95
CA ASP A 21 20.25 4.17 -41.28
C ASP A 21 21.05 3.23 -40.37
N TRP A 22 20.45 2.89 -39.22
CA TRP A 22 21.01 1.97 -38.23
C TRP A 22 21.37 0.61 -38.81
N ARG A 23 20.70 0.18 -39.90
CA ARG A 23 21.03 -1.07 -40.59
C ARG A 23 22.27 -0.91 -41.47
N ALA A 24 22.53 0.28 -42.02
CA ALA A 24 23.79 0.58 -42.71
C ALA A 24 24.95 0.65 -41.71
N LEU A 25 24.74 1.28 -40.55
CA LEU A 25 25.75 1.37 -39.49
C LEU A 25 26.12 -0.02 -38.94
N GLY A 26 25.13 -0.88 -38.68
CA GLY A 26 25.36 -2.25 -38.22
C GLY A 26 26.16 -3.09 -39.23
N ARG A 27 25.88 -2.93 -40.53
CA ARG A 27 26.63 -3.60 -41.60
C ARG A 27 28.08 -3.09 -41.71
N LEU A 28 28.30 -1.79 -41.54
CA LEU A 28 29.64 -1.20 -41.55
C LEU A 28 30.50 -1.72 -40.38
N LEU A 29 29.92 -1.78 -39.17
CA LEU A 29 30.59 -2.29 -37.97
C LEU A 29 30.93 -3.78 -38.12
N GLN A 30 30.00 -4.58 -38.66
CA GLN A 30 30.24 -5.99 -38.98
C GLN A 30 31.40 -6.17 -39.98
N GLN A 31 31.50 -5.29 -40.98
CA GLN A 31 32.51 -5.38 -42.04
C GLN A 31 33.91 -5.01 -41.52
N ILE A 32 34.00 -3.95 -40.71
CA ILE A 32 35.25 -3.54 -40.03
C ILE A 32 35.72 -4.64 -39.08
N GLN A 33 34.79 -5.26 -38.33
CA GLN A 33 35.12 -6.30 -37.37
C GLN A 33 35.56 -7.61 -38.05
N ASN A 34 34.95 -7.97 -39.19
CA ASN A 34 35.40 -9.10 -40.01
C ASN A 34 36.79 -8.87 -40.60
N GLN A 35 37.11 -7.64 -41.03
CA GLN A 35 38.44 -7.29 -41.53
C GLN A 35 39.52 -7.31 -40.44
N LEU A 36 39.18 -6.86 -39.23
CA LEU A 36 40.12 -6.81 -38.10
C LEU A 36 40.40 -8.19 -37.50
N ILE A 37 39.39 -9.06 -37.43
CA ILE A 37 39.50 -10.34 -36.71
C ILE A 37 40.00 -11.46 -37.63
N HIS A 38 39.55 -11.52 -38.89
CA HIS A 38 39.78 -12.72 -39.67
C HIS A 38 41.01 -12.67 -40.56
N ARG A 39 41.46 -11.51 -41.08
CA ARG A 39 42.55 -11.36 -42.09
C ARG A 39 42.54 -12.35 -43.28
N ASP A 40 41.59 -13.28 -43.34
CA ASP A 40 41.49 -14.43 -44.23
C ASP A 40 40.03 -14.90 -44.35
N GLN A 41 39.74 -15.46 -45.51
CA GLN A 41 38.46 -15.41 -46.23
C GLN A 41 37.45 -16.52 -45.90
N LEU A 42 37.19 -16.84 -44.63
CA LEU A 42 36.20 -17.88 -44.29
C LEU A 42 35.07 -17.35 -43.39
N PRO A 43 33.85 -17.16 -43.95
CA PRO A 43 32.72 -16.64 -43.20
C PRO A 43 32.20 -17.71 -42.22
N ARG A 44 32.16 -17.39 -40.93
CA ARG A 44 31.35 -18.12 -39.94
C ARG A 44 29.95 -17.50 -39.91
N TYR A 45 28.92 -18.34 -39.91
CA TYR A 45 27.52 -17.88 -39.88
C TYR A 45 27.22 -17.09 -38.60
N GLY A 46 26.52 -15.96 -38.75
CA GLY A 46 26.42 -14.91 -37.73
C GLY A 46 25.74 -15.35 -36.44
N ASP A 47 24.74 -16.23 -36.50
CA ASP A 47 23.87 -16.52 -35.36
C ASP A 47 24.61 -17.25 -34.21
N ASP A 48 25.47 -18.21 -34.54
CA ASP A 48 26.28 -18.92 -33.54
C ASP A 48 27.32 -18.00 -32.88
N TYR A 49 27.84 -17.02 -33.63
CA TYR A 49 28.80 -16.05 -33.12
C TYR A 49 28.14 -15.00 -32.21
N TYR A 50 26.94 -14.54 -32.58
CA TYR A 50 26.14 -13.66 -31.73
C TYR A 50 25.74 -14.38 -30.44
N ALA A 51 25.31 -15.65 -30.51
CA ALA A 51 24.97 -16.43 -29.32
C ALA A 51 26.18 -16.62 -28.37
N GLU A 52 27.37 -16.95 -28.88
CA GLU A 52 28.57 -17.12 -28.05
C GLU A 52 29.11 -15.78 -27.51
N SER A 53 29.02 -14.70 -28.28
CA SER A 53 29.41 -13.36 -27.82
C SER A 53 28.47 -12.84 -26.73
N LEU A 54 27.16 -13.06 -26.87
CA LEU A 54 26.16 -12.73 -25.86
C LEU A 54 26.34 -13.60 -24.61
N ARG A 55 26.62 -14.90 -24.78
CA ARG A 55 26.94 -15.80 -23.67
C ARG A 55 28.16 -15.29 -22.90
N ARG A 56 29.25 -14.93 -23.58
CA ARG A 56 30.49 -14.42 -22.93
C ARG A 56 30.28 -13.06 -22.27
N LEU A 57 29.51 -12.18 -22.90
CA LEU A 57 29.16 -10.89 -22.30
C LEU A 57 28.34 -11.10 -21.02
N LEU A 58 27.31 -11.95 -21.06
CA LEU A 58 26.38 -12.19 -19.95
C LEU A 58 26.95 -13.12 -18.86
N THR A 59 28.04 -13.84 -19.13
CA THR A 59 28.74 -14.69 -18.15
C THR A 59 30.00 -14.03 -17.61
N ASP A 60 30.41 -12.87 -18.12
CA ASP A 60 31.52 -12.10 -17.54
C ASP A 60 31.08 -11.52 -16.20
N SER A 61 31.79 -11.89 -15.13
CA SER A 61 31.63 -11.34 -13.77
C SER A 61 31.58 -9.81 -13.67
N ARG A 62 32.04 -9.08 -14.70
CA ARG A 62 32.06 -7.61 -14.75
C ARG A 62 30.85 -6.99 -15.46
N CYS A 63 30.03 -7.77 -16.16
CA CYS A 63 28.94 -7.22 -16.97
C CYS A 63 27.75 -6.74 -16.13
N GLY A 64 27.73 -7.03 -14.83
CA GLY A 64 26.65 -6.67 -13.92
C GLY A 64 25.37 -7.48 -14.13
N PHE A 65 25.32 -8.37 -15.13
CA PHE A 65 24.22 -9.32 -15.29
C PHE A 65 24.43 -10.48 -14.32
N ILE A 66 23.43 -10.65 -13.45
CA ILE A 66 23.31 -11.82 -12.58
C ILE A 66 22.39 -12.83 -13.26
N THR A 67 22.66 -14.11 -13.04
CA THR A 67 21.76 -15.16 -13.55
C THR A 67 20.37 -15.03 -12.90
N THR A 68 19.32 -15.52 -13.55
CA THR A 68 17.96 -15.53 -12.95
C THR A 68 17.94 -16.25 -11.60
N ALA A 69 18.73 -17.32 -11.44
CA ALA A 69 18.87 -18.03 -10.18
C ALA A 69 19.52 -17.17 -9.08
N GLU A 70 20.54 -16.39 -9.43
CA GLU A 70 21.20 -15.47 -8.52
C GLU A 70 20.33 -14.26 -8.18
N HIS A 71 19.58 -13.74 -9.15
CA HIS A 71 18.55 -12.72 -8.91
C HIS A 71 17.48 -13.22 -7.93
N GLN A 72 16.95 -14.41 -8.16
CA GLN A 72 15.96 -15.00 -7.27
C GLN A 72 16.53 -15.19 -5.86
N ARG A 73 17.77 -15.67 -5.75
CA ARG A 73 18.46 -15.81 -4.46
C ARG A 73 18.61 -14.48 -3.73
N LEU A 74 18.88 -13.37 -4.44
CA LEU A 74 18.96 -12.04 -3.85
C LEU A 74 17.59 -11.54 -3.38
N VAL A 75 16.54 -11.76 -4.16
CA VAL A 75 15.15 -11.42 -3.78
C VAL A 75 14.73 -12.21 -2.53
N ASP A 76 15.05 -13.51 -2.47
CA ASP A 76 14.77 -14.35 -1.30
C ASP A 76 15.54 -13.87 -0.06
N LEU A 77 16.80 -13.44 -0.23
CA LEU A 77 17.61 -12.89 0.85
C LEU A 77 17.00 -11.58 1.39
N HIS A 78 16.58 -10.67 0.50
CA HIS A 78 15.91 -9.43 0.89
C HIS A 78 14.61 -9.71 1.65
N THR A 79 13.79 -10.62 1.13
CA THR A 79 12.54 -11.03 1.78
C THR A 79 12.78 -11.60 3.19
N GLN A 80 13.87 -12.35 3.38
CA GLN A 80 14.25 -12.87 4.70
C GLN A 80 14.70 -11.75 5.66
N VAL A 81 15.47 -10.77 5.16
CA VAL A 81 15.90 -9.61 5.94
C VAL A 81 14.69 -8.76 6.35
N ASP A 82 13.76 -8.50 5.44
CA ASP A 82 12.55 -7.73 5.71
C ASP A 82 11.67 -8.42 6.75
N ARG A 83 11.52 -9.75 6.65
CA ARG A 83 10.80 -10.54 7.65
C ARG A 83 11.45 -10.42 9.03
N ARG A 84 12.79 -10.47 9.13
CA ARG A 84 13.50 -10.27 10.40
C ARG A 84 13.33 -8.86 10.95
N ASN A 85 13.42 -7.84 10.09
CA ASN A 85 13.22 -6.44 10.47
C ASN A 85 11.80 -6.21 11.02
N LEU A 86 10.79 -6.80 10.38
CA LEU A 86 9.40 -6.74 10.84
C LEU A 86 9.22 -7.42 12.22
N GLN A 87 9.82 -8.60 12.42
CA GLN A 87 9.78 -9.30 13.71
C GLN A 87 10.46 -8.49 14.82
N ASP A 88 11.60 -7.87 14.52
CA ASP A 88 12.34 -7.02 15.45
C ASP A 88 11.57 -5.74 15.78
N ALA A 89 10.94 -5.10 14.80
CA ALA A 89 10.08 -3.95 15.00
C ALA A 89 8.88 -4.31 15.90
N ASN A 90 8.22 -5.44 15.64
CA ASN A 90 7.11 -5.93 16.46
C ASN A 90 7.54 -6.26 17.90
N ARG A 91 8.73 -6.87 18.07
CA ARG A 91 9.30 -7.12 19.40
C ARG A 91 9.53 -5.80 20.16
N ARG A 92 10.19 -4.83 19.52
CA ARG A 92 10.43 -3.49 20.11
C ARG A 92 9.14 -2.77 20.46
N ALA A 93 8.12 -2.84 19.61
CA ALA A 93 6.82 -2.25 19.88
C ALA A 93 6.13 -2.89 21.10
N ARG A 94 6.18 -4.22 21.23
CA ARG A 94 5.65 -4.94 22.40
C ARG A 94 6.41 -4.56 23.68
N GLU A 95 7.74 -4.50 23.63
CA GLU A 95 8.55 -4.06 24.77
C GLU A 95 8.24 -2.62 25.17
N ALA A 96 8.11 -1.71 24.20
CA ALA A 96 7.76 -0.32 24.44
C ALA A 96 6.38 -0.20 25.11
N ARG A 97 5.37 -0.94 24.62
CA ARG A 97 4.03 -1.01 25.25
C ARG A 97 4.08 -1.56 26.67
N ALA A 98 4.89 -2.60 26.92
CA ALA A 98 5.04 -3.18 28.26
C ALA A 98 5.73 -2.22 29.24
N ARG A 99 6.77 -1.50 28.78
CA ARG A 99 7.44 -0.44 29.56
C ARG A 99 6.46 0.70 29.87
N TYR A 100 5.72 1.14 28.87
CA TYR A 100 4.69 2.17 29.01
C TYR A 100 3.62 1.76 30.03
N ALA A 101 3.06 0.56 29.94
CA ALA A 101 2.04 0.07 30.88
C ALA A 101 2.58 -0.03 32.32
N THR A 102 3.86 -0.36 32.49
CA THR A 102 4.50 -0.41 33.81
C THR A 102 4.72 1.00 34.38
N ALA A 103 5.22 1.93 33.56
CA ALA A 103 5.38 3.33 33.94
C ALA A 103 4.02 3.99 34.28
N SER A 104 3.00 3.77 33.46
CA SER A 104 1.65 4.28 33.68
C SER A 104 1.05 3.77 34.99
N ARG A 105 1.19 2.46 35.31
CA ARG A 105 0.76 1.91 36.60
C ARG A 105 1.46 2.58 37.79
N LYS A 106 2.77 2.83 37.69
CA LYS A 106 3.53 3.53 38.74
C LYS A 106 3.02 4.96 38.94
N ILE A 107 2.85 5.72 37.85
CA ILE A 107 2.34 7.09 37.88
C ILE A 107 0.93 7.14 38.48
N ARG A 108 0.03 6.22 38.08
CA ARG A 108 -1.33 6.13 38.66
C ARG A 108 -1.29 5.89 40.16
N ALA A 109 -0.41 5.01 40.64
CA ALA A 109 -0.26 4.74 42.07
C ALA A 109 0.28 5.97 42.84
N GLU A 110 1.28 6.66 42.29
CA GLU A 110 1.84 7.88 42.89
C GLU A 110 0.82 9.02 42.92
N LEU A 111 0.09 9.24 41.83
CA LEU A 111 -0.97 10.25 41.74
C LEU A 111 -2.11 9.94 42.71
N ALA A 112 -2.58 8.69 42.78
CA ALA A 112 -3.60 8.29 43.74
C ALA A 112 -3.14 8.51 45.19
N GLY A 113 -1.87 8.22 45.49
CA GLY A 113 -1.26 8.49 46.79
C GLY A 113 -1.22 9.99 47.11
N TRP A 114 -0.85 10.82 46.14
CA TRP A 114 -0.86 12.27 46.27
C TRP A 114 -2.27 12.83 46.47
N LEU A 115 -3.24 12.41 45.65
CA LEU A 115 -4.64 12.82 45.76
C LEU A 115 -5.23 12.48 47.12
N ARG A 116 -4.93 11.30 47.68
CA ARG A 116 -5.37 10.92 49.04
C ARG A 116 -4.78 11.82 50.14
N ARG A 117 -3.55 12.30 49.97
CA ARG A 117 -2.91 13.22 50.95
C ARG A 117 -3.47 14.64 50.88
N VAL A 118 -3.82 15.09 49.68
CA VAL A 118 -4.30 16.47 49.46
C VAL A 118 -5.82 16.58 49.67
N ALA A 119 -6.59 15.56 49.29
CA ALA A 119 -8.04 15.49 49.49
C ALA A 119 -8.39 14.72 50.79
N ASN A 120 -8.36 15.42 51.92
CA ASN A 120 -8.79 14.88 53.21
C ASN A 120 -10.34 14.75 53.28
N ASP A 121 -10.84 13.92 54.21
CA ASP A 121 -12.29 13.70 54.44
C ASP A 121 -13.09 14.98 54.71
N ARG A 122 -12.41 16.07 55.09
CA ARG A 122 -13.02 17.38 55.33
C ARG A 122 -13.35 18.17 54.06
N THR A 123 -12.65 17.92 52.94
CA THR A 123 -12.80 18.73 51.71
C THR A 123 -13.59 18.02 50.62
N VAL A 124 -13.55 16.68 50.53
CA VAL A 124 -14.24 15.93 49.48
C VAL A 124 -14.84 14.62 50.02
N PRO A 125 -16.17 14.42 49.94
CA PRO A 125 -16.82 13.16 50.35
C PRO A 125 -16.23 11.93 49.64
N SER A 126 -16.22 10.77 50.32
CA SER A 126 -15.56 9.54 49.86
C SER A 126 -15.96 9.07 48.46
N ARG A 127 -17.22 9.24 48.07
CA ARG A 127 -17.72 8.88 46.72
C ARG A 127 -17.00 9.62 45.59
N TYR A 128 -16.79 10.93 45.77
CA TYR A 128 -16.17 11.80 44.76
C TYR A 128 -14.65 11.61 44.68
N ARG A 129 -14.01 11.10 45.74
CA ARG A 129 -12.61 10.71 45.69
C ARG A 129 -12.38 9.46 44.84
N ARG A 130 -13.29 8.49 44.90
CA ARG A 130 -13.21 7.27 44.08
C ARG A 130 -13.41 7.60 42.59
N GLU A 131 -14.43 8.41 42.27
CA GLU A 131 -14.70 8.86 40.90
C GLU A 131 -13.59 9.77 40.36
N GLY A 132 -13.08 10.71 41.16
CA GLY A 132 -12.00 11.60 40.74
C GLY A 132 -10.67 10.88 40.44
N VAL A 133 -10.36 9.80 41.17
CA VAL A 133 -9.19 8.95 40.88
C VAL A 133 -9.36 8.14 39.60
N LEU A 134 -10.57 7.68 39.30
CA LEU A 134 -10.87 6.97 38.05
C LEU A 134 -10.83 7.92 36.84
N LEU A 135 -11.43 9.10 36.95
CA LEU A 135 -11.35 10.17 35.94
C LEU A 135 -9.90 10.61 35.69
N ALA A 136 -9.10 10.80 36.73
CA ALA A 136 -7.69 11.13 36.57
C ALA A 136 -6.87 9.98 35.94
N ALA A 137 -7.28 8.72 36.16
CA ALA A 137 -6.65 7.57 35.53
C ALA A 137 -6.98 7.45 34.03
N ASP A 138 -8.20 7.80 33.62
CA ASP A 138 -8.60 7.89 32.19
C ASP A 138 -7.82 8.99 31.46
N TRP A 139 -7.62 10.15 32.10
CA TRP A 139 -6.85 11.25 31.52
C TRP A 139 -5.35 10.96 31.35
N LEU A 140 -4.82 9.98 32.09
CA LEU A 140 -3.42 9.58 32.02
C LEU A 140 -3.15 8.49 30.97
N ASP A 141 -4.20 7.96 30.33
CA ASP A 141 -4.06 6.97 29.26
C ASP A 141 -4.13 7.68 27.89
N PRO A 142 -3.00 7.88 27.18
CA PRO A 142 -2.98 8.54 25.88
C PRO A 142 -3.70 7.72 24.81
N ALA A 143 -3.89 6.40 25.02
CA ALA A 143 -4.72 5.56 24.16
C ALA A 143 -6.22 5.77 24.40
N SER A 144 -6.60 6.41 25.52
CA SER A 144 -7.97 6.76 25.89
C SER A 144 -8.26 8.25 25.76
N SER A 145 -7.54 8.95 24.87
CA SER A 145 -7.80 10.35 24.48
C SER A 145 -9.09 10.50 23.67
N ALA A 146 -10.17 9.88 24.11
CA ALA A 146 -11.54 10.11 23.71
C ALA A 146 -12.33 10.47 24.97
N SER A 147 -11.94 11.56 25.65
CA SER A 147 -12.76 12.10 26.74
C SER A 147 -13.80 13.07 26.14
N PRO A 148 -15.11 12.88 26.41
CA PRO A 148 -16.21 13.66 25.83
C PRO A 148 -16.48 15.01 26.52
N TYR A 149 -15.57 15.53 27.36
CA TYR A 149 -15.78 16.81 28.06
C TYR A 149 -14.77 17.89 27.65
N PRO A 150 -15.26 19.09 27.26
CA PRO A 150 -14.39 20.21 26.89
C PRO A 150 -13.77 20.86 28.14
N SER A 151 -12.45 20.97 28.16
CA SER A 151 -11.71 21.76 29.14
C SER A 151 -12.05 23.24 29.01
N THR A 152 -12.78 23.80 29.98
CA THR A 152 -12.92 25.25 30.11
C THR A 152 -11.77 25.83 30.92
N ARG A 153 -10.87 26.57 30.25
CA ARG A 153 -10.57 28.00 30.51
C ARG A 153 -9.31 28.43 29.77
N SER A 154 -9.50 29.21 28.72
CA SER A 154 -8.73 30.45 28.57
C SER A 154 -9.67 31.51 28.01
N THR A 155 -9.70 32.65 28.68
CA THR A 155 -10.61 33.76 28.43
C THR A 155 -10.14 34.50 27.18
N GLY A 156 -10.86 34.35 26.07
CA GLY A 156 -10.62 35.10 24.84
C GLY A 156 -11.33 34.43 23.67
N ALA A 157 -12.53 34.96 23.33
CA ALA A 157 -13.37 34.63 22.16
C ALA A 157 -13.40 33.15 21.74
N SER A 158 -14.46 32.42 22.12
CA SER A 158 -14.72 31.05 21.64
C SER A 158 -14.58 30.96 20.11
N PRO A 159 -13.59 30.22 19.57
CA PRO A 159 -13.68 29.77 18.20
C PRO A 159 -14.84 28.80 18.14
N GLN A 160 -15.79 29.02 17.23
CA GLN A 160 -16.77 27.99 16.90
C GLN A 160 -15.99 26.72 16.51
N PRO A 161 -16.44 25.52 16.93
CA PRO A 161 -15.86 24.29 16.41
C PRO A 161 -15.91 24.35 14.88
N PRO A 162 -14.83 23.98 14.18
CA PRO A 162 -14.85 23.96 12.73
C PRO A 162 -16.02 23.09 12.27
N PRO A 163 -16.72 23.47 11.19
CA PRO A 163 -17.80 22.66 10.66
C PRO A 163 -17.26 21.25 10.37
N PRO A 164 -18.04 20.18 10.63
CA PRO A 164 -17.62 18.83 10.31
C PRO A 164 -17.39 18.70 8.80
N LEU A 165 -16.48 17.80 8.42
CA LEU A 165 -16.26 17.47 7.01
C LEU A 165 -17.58 17.06 6.36
N ASP A 166 -17.77 17.46 5.10
CA ASP A 166 -18.94 17.08 4.32
C ASP A 166 -19.09 15.54 4.28
N PRO A 167 -20.20 14.97 4.78
CA PRO A 167 -20.44 13.52 4.72
C PRO A 167 -20.43 12.97 3.29
N HIS A 168 -20.82 13.77 2.29
CA HIS A 168 -20.78 13.34 0.89
C HIS A 168 -19.36 13.18 0.36
N LEU A 169 -18.42 14.03 0.79
CA LEU A 169 -17.00 13.88 0.50
C LEU A 169 -16.47 12.56 1.07
N LEU A 170 -16.73 12.28 2.35
CA LEU A 170 -16.28 11.05 3.00
C LEU A 170 -16.87 9.80 2.34
N GLN A 171 -18.14 9.83 1.96
CA GLN A 171 -18.77 8.72 1.24
C GLN A 171 -18.16 8.51 -0.16
N ALA A 172 -17.93 9.58 -0.93
CA ALA A 172 -17.32 9.48 -2.26
C ALA A 172 -15.90 8.88 -2.19
N LEU A 173 -15.14 9.24 -1.15
CA LEU A 173 -13.81 8.70 -0.88
C LEU A 173 -13.86 7.25 -0.41
N ARG A 174 -14.83 6.87 0.44
CA ARG A 174 -15.10 5.47 0.78
C ARG A 174 -15.42 4.65 -0.47
N ASP A 175 -16.27 5.16 -1.37
CA ASP A 175 -16.60 4.50 -2.63
C ASP A 175 -15.38 4.36 -3.55
N ALA A 176 -14.47 5.34 -3.53
CA ALA A 176 -13.21 5.27 -4.26
C ALA A 176 -12.30 4.18 -3.70
N GLY A 177 -12.11 4.14 -2.39
CA GLY A 177 -11.41 3.04 -1.71
C GLY A 177 -12.03 1.69 -2.05
N GLY A 178 -13.36 1.60 -2.08
CA GLY A 178 -14.07 0.37 -2.46
C GLY A 178 -13.80 -0.09 -3.90
N ARG A 179 -13.64 0.84 -4.86
CA ARG A 179 -13.24 0.49 -6.24
C ARG A 179 -11.82 -0.07 -6.27
N GLU A 180 -10.88 0.57 -5.59
CA GLU A 180 -9.50 0.09 -5.49
C GLU A 180 -9.41 -1.27 -4.78
N GLY A 181 -10.21 -1.48 -3.73
CA GLY A 181 -10.28 -2.73 -2.99
C GLY A 181 -10.75 -3.90 -3.85
N ARG A 182 -11.77 -3.69 -4.70
CA ARG A 182 -12.19 -4.72 -5.68
C ARG A 182 -11.11 -5.07 -6.70
N LEU A 183 -10.34 -4.08 -7.16
CA LEU A 183 -9.19 -4.35 -8.03
C LEU A 183 -8.14 -5.18 -7.31
N ALA A 184 -7.83 -4.84 -6.05
CA ALA A 184 -6.90 -5.59 -5.23
C ALA A 184 -7.37 -7.03 -4.95
N GLY A 185 -8.67 -7.25 -4.75
CA GLY A 185 -9.25 -8.61 -4.66
C GLY A 185 -9.04 -9.44 -5.93
N GLY A 186 -9.13 -8.82 -7.12
CA GLY A 186 -8.77 -9.44 -8.39
C GLY A 186 -7.29 -9.85 -8.47
N TRP A 187 -6.37 -8.97 -8.06
CA TRP A 187 -4.94 -9.27 -7.98
C TRP A 187 -4.63 -10.39 -6.99
N TRP A 188 -5.28 -10.38 -5.83
CA TRP A 188 -5.18 -11.44 -4.85
C TRP A 188 -5.55 -12.80 -5.45
N GLN A 189 -6.68 -12.89 -6.17
CA GLN A 189 -7.08 -14.14 -6.81
C GLN A 189 -6.00 -14.64 -7.78
N GLN A 190 -5.44 -13.75 -8.60
CA GLN A 190 -4.38 -14.13 -9.53
C GLN A 190 -3.15 -14.66 -8.78
N HIS A 191 -2.67 -13.95 -7.76
CA HIS A 191 -1.47 -14.34 -7.04
C HIS A 191 -1.68 -15.60 -6.16
N ALA A 192 -2.81 -15.68 -5.47
CA ALA A 192 -3.09 -16.75 -4.52
C ALA A 192 -3.49 -18.06 -5.21
N LEU A 193 -4.11 -18.01 -6.39
CA LEU A 193 -4.77 -19.17 -6.99
C LEU A 193 -4.18 -19.60 -8.35
N THR A 194 -3.42 -18.75 -9.05
CA THR A 194 -2.80 -19.13 -10.32
C THR A 194 -1.76 -20.25 -10.12
N GLY A 195 -1.74 -21.23 -11.02
CA GLY A 195 -0.82 -22.36 -10.96
C GLY A 195 -1.22 -23.46 -9.96
N ARG A 196 -2.30 -23.28 -9.20
CA ARG A 196 -2.82 -24.30 -8.28
C ARG A 196 -3.82 -25.24 -8.96
N THR A 197 -3.80 -26.49 -8.55
CA THR A 197 -4.83 -27.48 -8.91
C THR A 197 -6.19 -27.05 -8.38
N ARG A 198 -7.26 -27.65 -8.90
CA ARG A 198 -8.63 -27.38 -8.41
C ARG A 198 -8.77 -27.66 -6.91
N ALA A 199 -8.30 -28.81 -6.43
CA ALA A 199 -8.40 -29.19 -5.02
C ALA A 199 -7.66 -28.22 -4.10
N GLU A 200 -6.48 -27.73 -4.51
CA GLU A 200 -5.73 -26.72 -3.75
C GLU A 200 -6.45 -25.37 -3.73
N ARG A 201 -7.04 -24.94 -4.85
CA ARG A 201 -7.83 -23.70 -4.91
C ARG A 201 -9.05 -23.77 -4.01
N GLU A 202 -9.77 -24.88 -4.03
CA GLU A 202 -10.89 -25.10 -3.11
C GLU A 202 -10.43 -25.14 -1.64
N GLY A 203 -9.29 -25.77 -1.36
CA GLY A 203 -8.69 -25.76 -0.03
C GLY A 203 -8.39 -24.35 0.48
N VAL A 204 -7.72 -23.53 -0.35
CA VAL A 204 -7.45 -22.12 -0.04
C VAL A 204 -8.75 -21.34 0.15
N ALA A 205 -9.74 -21.53 -0.72
CA ALA A 205 -11.02 -20.82 -0.63
C ALA A 205 -11.77 -21.11 0.67
N ARG A 206 -11.80 -22.37 1.14
CA ARG A 206 -12.42 -22.72 2.44
C ARG A 206 -11.68 -22.07 3.60
N THR A 207 -10.35 -22.21 3.65
CA THR A 207 -9.53 -21.61 4.72
C THR A 207 -9.72 -20.10 4.81
N VAL A 208 -9.77 -19.41 3.66
CA VAL A 208 -9.94 -17.96 3.62
C VAL A 208 -11.34 -17.55 4.06
N LEU A 209 -12.39 -18.24 3.60
CA LEU A 209 -13.76 -17.96 4.05
C LEU A 209 -13.92 -18.18 5.55
N ASP A 210 -13.47 -19.33 6.06
CA ASP A 210 -13.53 -19.63 7.49
C ASP A 210 -12.80 -18.57 8.31
N GLY A 211 -11.62 -18.12 7.87
CA GLY A 211 -10.86 -17.07 8.53
C GLY A 211 -11.50 -15.69 8.45
N ILE A 212 -12.15 -15.35 7.33
CA ILE A 212 -12.93 -14.12 7.18
C ILE A 212 -14.13 -14.14 8.13
N ASP A 213 -14.85 -15.26 8.22
CA ASP A 213 -16.04 -15.40 9.07
C ASP A 213 -15.70 -15.42 10.56
N SER A 214 -14.58 -16.05 10.94
CA SER A 214 -14.11 -16.08 12.32
C SER A 214 -13.38 -14.82 12.77
N GLY A 215 -13.04 -13.92 11.83
CA GLY A 215 -12.17 -12.78 12.12
C GLY A 215 -10.74 -13.18 12.51
N ASP A 216 -10.19 -14.22 11.87
CA ASP A 216 -8.82 -14.66 12.12
C ASP A 216 -7.80 -13.61 11.64
N ASP A 217 -7.10 -12.99 12.59
CA ASP A 217 -6.06 -11.99 12.34
C ASP A 217 -5.00 -12.45 11.33
N ALA A 218 -4.64 -13.74 11.33
CA ALA A 218 -3.63 -14.27 10.41
C ALA A 218 -4.13 -14.33 8.97
N VAL A 219 -5.40 -14.67 8.76
CA VAL A 219 -6.04 -14.66 7.43
C VAL A 219 -6.26 -13.24 6.97
N LEU A 220 -6.78 -12.36 7.83
CA LEU A 220 -7.01 -10.95 7.52
C LEU A 220 -5.70 -10.22 7.18
N ALA A 221 -4.60 -10.53 7.87
CA ALA A 221 -3.27 -9.99 7.56
C ALA A 221 -2.70 -10.50 6.22
N GLY A 222 -3.24 -11.60 5.68
CA GLY A 222 -2.86 -12.14 4.37
C GLY A 222 -3.66 -11.56 3.20
N LEU A 223 -4.72 -10.78 3.47
CA LEU A 223 -5.49 -10.09 2.44
C LEU A 223 -4.76 -8.82 1.97
N PRO A 224 -5.05 -8.33 0.75
CA PRO A 224 -4.57 -7.02 0.32
C PRO A 224 -4.86 -5.94 1.36
N CYS A 225 -3.84 -5.17 1.73
CA CYS A 225 -3.94 -4.09 2.69
C CYS A 225 -3.81 -2.73 2.01
N PHE A 226 -4.51 -1.73 2.54
CA PHE A 226 -4.41 -0.36 2.08
C PHE A 226 -3.06 0.25 2.48
N ASP A 227 -2.31 0.79 1.52
CA ASP A 227 -1.07 1.52 1.79
C ASP A 227 -1.38 2.96 2.23
N VAL A 228 -1.39 3.17 3.55
CA VAL A 228 -1.58 4.49 4.15
C VAL A 228 -0.42 5.44 3.84
N ALA A 229 0.81 4.93 3.73
CA ALA A 229 1.99 5.77 3.49
C ALA A 229 2.01 6.32 2.05
N GLY A 230 1.42 5.58 1.11
CA GLY A 230 1.24 5.97 -0.28
C GLY A 230 -0.04 6.75 -0.58
N TYR A 231 -0.81 7.19 0.42
CA TYR A 231 -1.97 8.06 0.18
C TYR A 231 -1.56 9.53 0.29
N ASP A 232 -1.58 10.23 -0.84
CA ASP A 232 -1.09 11.60 -0.98
C ASP A 232 -2.14 12.56 -1.58
N ALA A 233 -1.71 13.80 -1.83
CA ALA A 233 -2.54 14.84 -2.41
C ALA A 233 -3.08 14.46 -3.80
N ASP A 234 -2.27 13.76 -4.61
CA ASP A 234 -2.64 13.39 -5.98
C ASP A 234 -3.73 12.32 -5.97
N ARG A 235 -3.62 11.33 -5.08
CA ARG A 235 -4.65 10.29 -4.92
C ARG A 235 -5.95 10.83 -4.34
N TYR A 236 -5.87 11.78 -3.40
CA TYR A 236 -7.05 12.54 -2.97
C TYR A 236 -7.68 13.31 -4.12
N GLN A 237 -6.88 14.04 -4.89
CA GLN A 237 -7.34 14.84 -6.02
C GLN A 237 -8.03 14.00 -7.10
N ALA A 238 -7.55 12.77 -7.34
CA ALA A 238 -8.14 11.84 -8.30
C ALA A 238 -9.53 11.32 -7.90
N HIS A 239 -9.92 11.45 -6.63
CA HIS A 239 -11.14 10.85 -6.08
C HIS A 239 -12.10 11.83 -5.45
N ARG A 240 -11.65 13.07 -5.15
CA ARG A 240 -12.52 14.07 -4.55
C ARG A 240 -13.65 14.48 -5.52
N PRO A 241 -14.89 14.67 -5.03
CA PRO A 241 -15.96 15.25 -5.81
C PRO A 241 -15.66 16.72 -6.16
N ALA A 242 -16.26 17.19 -7.26
CA ALA A 242 -16.13 18.57 -7.68
C ALA A 242 -16.64 19.53 -6.59
N GLY A 243 -15.86 20.57 -6.27
CA GLY A 243 -16.19 21.54 -5.23
C GLY A 243 -15.75 21.16 -3.82
N ALA A 244 -15.17 19.97 -3.61
CA ALA A 244 -14.52 19.63 -2.33
C ALA A 244 -13.28 20.52 -2.10
N PRO A 245 -12.85 20.74 -0.84
CA PRO A 245 -11.61 21.46 -0.54
C PRO A 245 -10.38 20.79 -1.18
N ASP A 246 -9.35 21.58 -1.50
CA ASP A 246 -8.06 21.03 -1.91
C ASP A 246 -7.35 20.37 -0.73
N TRP A 247 -6.45 19.42 -1.02
CA TRP A 247 -5.72 18.70 0.04
C TRP A 247 -4.94 19.62 0.98
N SER A 248 -4.36 20.69 0.43
CA SER A 248 -3.64 21.72 1.20
C SER A 248 -4.53 22.45 2.19
N ASP A 249 -5.82 22.57 1.89
CA ASP A 249 -6.79 23.34 2.67
C ASP A 249 -7.39 22.51 3.81
N LEU A 250 -7.31 21.18 3.70
CA LEU A 250 -7.71 20.28 4.78
C LEU A 250 -6.75 20.41 5.96
N ALA A 251 -7.29 20.56 7.17
CA ALA A 251 -6.55 20.45 8.41
C ALA A 251 -6.02 19.02 8.61
N ALA A 252 -4.99 18.85 9.46
CA ALA A 252 -4.36 17.55 9.67
C ALA A 252 -5.34 16.45 10.13
N HIS A 253 -6.31 16.80 10.98
CA HIS A 253 -7.34 15.86 11.44
C HIS A 253 -8.33 15.49 10.33
N GLU A 254 -8.67 16.42 9.44
CA GLU A 254 -9.53 16.18 8.28
C GLU A 254 -8.87 15.26 7.27
N ARG A 255 -7.56 15.45 7.02
CA ARG A 255 -6.76 14.53 6.20
C ARG A 255 -6.76 13.12 6.78
N ALA A 256 -6.68 12.97 8.09
CA ALA A 256 -6.78 11.68 8.75
C ALA A 256 -8.17 11.04 8.53
N LEU A 257 -9.26 11.80 8.67
CA LEU A 257 -10.63 11.31 8.40
C LEU A 257 -10.81 10.88 6.94
N VAL A 258 -10.24 11.63 6.00
CA VAL A 258 -10.24 11.29 4.57
C VAL A 258 -9.50 9.97 4.32
N ILE A 259 -8.29 9.83 4.87
CA ILE A 259 -7.50 8.59 4.75
C ILE A 259 -8.25 7.40 5.35
N ASP A 260 -8.85 7.59 6.52
CA ASP A 260 -9.64 6.55 7.19
C ASP A 260 -10.86 6.15 6.35
N ALA A 261 -11.59 7.10 5.75
CA ALA A 261 -12.74 6.79 4.91
C ALA A 261 -12.36 5.95 3.68
N VAL A 262 -11.26 6.28 3.00
CA VAL A 262 -10.75 5.48 1.86
C VAL A 262 -10.30 4.10 2.33
N ARG A 263 -9.51 4.04 3.42
CA ARG A 263 -9.03 2.78 4.00
C ARG A 263 -10.17 1.84 4.36
N ASP A 264 -11.22 2.37 4.99
CA ASP A 264 -12.39 1.59 5.38
C ASP A 264 -13.08 1.00 4.16
N GLY A 265 -13.36 1.83 3.15
CA GLY A 265 -13.99 1.38 1.91
C GLY A 265 -13.16 0.34 1.16
N PHE A 266 -11.83 0.53 1.13
CA PHE A 266 -10.90 -0.46 0.57
C PHE A 266 -10.96 -1.79 1.32
N THR A 267 -10.87 -1.76 2.65
CA THR A 267 -10.79 -2.95 3.50
C THR A 267 -12.08 -3.77 3.43
N GLU A 268 -13.23 -3.10 3.49
CA GLU A 268 -14.55 -3.71 3.32
C GLU A 268 -14.67 -4.36 1.94
N ALA A 269 -14.35 -3.63 0.88
CA ALA A 269 -14.46 -4.15 -0.48
C ALA A 269 -13.49 -5.31 -0.78
N VAL A 270 -12.27 -5.31 -0.24
CA VAL A 270 -11.34 -6.44 -0.36
C VAL A 270 -11.93 -7.68 0.30
N ARG A 271 -12.44 -7.54 1.53
CA ARG A 271 -13.04 -8.66 2.26
C ARG A 271 -14.21 -9.27 1.49
N ASP A 272 -15.12 -8.43 1.03
CA ASP A 272 -16.32 -8.86 0.30
C ASP A 272 -15.98 -9.49 -1.04
N ASP A 273 -15.08 -8.87 -1.82
CA ASP A 273 -14.70 -9.38 -3.14
C ASP A 273 -13.91 -10.70 -3.06
N VAL A 274 -13.00 -10.82 -2.08
CA VAL A 274 -12.29 -12.08 -1.81
C VAL A 274 -13.27 -13.18 -1.40
N ALA A 275 -14.21 -12.89 -0.48
CA ALA A 275 -15.23 -13.84 -0.07
C ALA A 275 -16.10 -14.29 -1.25
N ALA A 276 -16.59 -13.35 -2.07
CA ALA A 276 -17.39 -13.66 -3.26
C ALA A 276 -16.65 -14.57 -4.26
N ARG A 277 -15.35 -14.34 -4.47
CA ARG A 277 -14.50 -15.19 -5.34
C ARG A 277 -14.29 -16.57 -4.74
N CYS A 278 -14.05 -16.67 -3.43
CA CYS A 278 -13.95 -17.96 -2.75
C CYS A 278 -15.24 -18.76 -2.88
N HIS A 279 -16.41 -18.13 -2.68
CA HIS A 279 -17.69 -18.79 -2.93
C HIS A 279 -17.83 -19.26 -4.37
N THR A 280 -17.48 -18.42 -5.35
CA THR A 280 -17.50 -18.79 -6.77
C THR A 280 -16.66 -20.04 -7.05
N ILE A 281 -15.45 -20.14 -6.48
CA ILE A 281 -14.56 -21.31 -6.63
C ILE A 281 -15.20 -22.57 -6.07
N LEU A 282 -15.82 -22.48 -4.90
CA LEU A 282 -16.44 -23.63 -4.23
C LEU A 282 -17.73 -24.11 -4.91
N HIS A 283 -18.44 -23.21 -5.60
CA HIS A 283 -19.71 -23.51 -6.28
C HIS A 283 -19.57 -23.65 -7.80
N SER A 284 -18.35 -23.59 -8.33
CA SER A 284 -18.11 -23.84 -9.76
C SER A 284 -18.29 -25.34 -10.05
N ASP A 285 -19.41 -25.72 -10.68
CA ASP A 285 -19.70 -27.11 -11.04
C ASP A 285 -18.62 -27.71 -11.96
N PRO A 286 -18.30 -29.03 -11.85
CA PRO A 286 -17.34 -29.70 -12.72
C PRO A 286 -17.84 -29.99 -14.15
N ALA A 287 -19.01 -29.51 -14.56
CA ALA A 287 -19.74 -30.02 -15.73
C ALA A 287 -19.33 -29.45 -17.11
N GLY A 288 -18.23 -28.70 -17.24
CA GLY A 288 -17.89 -28.00 -18.49
C GLY A 288 -16.82 -28.61 -19.39
N GLU A 289 -16.04 -29.59 -18.93
CA GLU A 289 -14.89 -30.13 -19.69
C GLU A 289 -15.01 -31.65 -19.84
N GLY A 290 -15.86 -32.12 -20.75
CA GLY A 290 -16.01 -33.57 -20.91
C GLY A 290 -16.86 -34.12 -22.04
N GLU A 291 -17.39 -33.34 -22.99
CA GLU A 291 -18.17 -33.92 -24.09
C GLU A 291 -17.92 -33.24 -25.45
N GLY A 292 -17.33 -34.01 -26.38
CA GLY A 292 -17.09 -33.67 -27.79
C GLY A 292 -15.79 -32.90 -28.02
N VAL A 293 -14.72 -33.46 -28.59
CA VAL A 293 -14.68 -34.00 -29.95
C VAL A 293 -13.67 -35.16 -30.03
N ARG A 294 -14.19 -36.38 -30.22
CA ARG A 294 -13.54 -37.41 -31.03
C ARG A 294 -14.52 -37.79 -32.13
N ARG A 295 -14.30 -37.26 -33.32
CA ARG A 295 -14.65 -37.87 -34.61
C ARG A 295 -13.52 -37.61 -35.57
#